data_AF-A0A532DG81-F1
#
_entry.id   AF-A0A532DG81-F1
#
_cell.length_a   1.000
_cell.length_b   1.000
_cell.length_c   1.000
_cell.angle_alpha   90.00
_cell.angle_beta   90.00
_cell.angle_gamma   90.00
#
_symmetry.space_group_name_H-M   'P 1'
#
loop_
_entity.id
_entity.type
_entity.pdbx_description
1 polymer ?
#
loop_
_entity_poly.entity_id
_entity_poly.type
_entity_poly.pdbx_seq_one_letter_code
_entity_poly.pdbx_strand_id
1 'polypeptide(L)'
;MQEAVSTVTAGSLVLTLCLGILLVVLPRRYALVPMLIGGCYMTLGQFLLVGGMHFYLLRILILFGVVRLVVRQEVLNIKLNVFDKLLIAWVVVHSFLYVLFDGSHVSFNERLGAAYNSLGIYFLIRALIWDFDDVVHTVKMFAVIIIPLAVLFAVEYLTGKNPFSVFGGVPEFAMIREGRLRCQGPFQHPILAGTFGATALPLFVGLWVYSTRDRLLAGGAILSATIIVVASSSSGPLLAFVVSVVGLLCWRARANMRAIRWGIVIFVLAAHAFMKAPVWFLIARLSDLTGGGGWYRSALIDAFITHFDEWWLYGTGYTAHWMPTGLSIDPTKTDIVNQFVAEGVNGGLLELSLFIWLIVHCFRTTGEAVRSEVRYSFPEQFMIWSLGCTILSHVVSFLSVSYFDQIVIFWFMIIAMIVALLHGSKENLPENEVRDTQGSVQYTTS
;
A
#
# COMPACT_ATOMS: atom_id res chain seq x y z
N MET A 1 29.05 -1.17 20.80
CA MET A 1 28.12 -0.41 19.94
C MET A 1 28.96 0.16 18.81
N GLN A 2 28.93 -0.43 17.61
CA GLN A 2 29.54 0.22 16.45
C GLN A 2 28.74 1.51 16.20
N GLU A 3 29.41 2.65 16.10
CA GLU A 3 28.75 3.88 15.67
C GLU A 3 28.12 3.64 14.29
N ALA A 4 26.80 3.78 14.20
CA ALA A 4 26.11 3.62 12.92
C ALA A 4 26.58 4.74 11.98
N VAL A 5 27.30 4.39 10.92
CA VAL A 5 27.74 5.36 9.91
C VAL A 5 26.61 5.54 8.90
N SER A 6 26.40 6.77 8.42
CA SER A 6 25.48 7.05 7.32
C SER A 6 25.79 6.16 6.10
N THR A 7 24.76 5.49 5.57
CA THR A 7 24.90 4.52 4.47
C THR A 7 24.48 5.08 3.10
N VAL A 8 24.14 6.37 3.06
CA VAL A 8 23.70 7.02 1.82
C VAL A 8 24.85 7.21 0.84
N THR A 9 24.61 6.88 -0.43
CA THR A 9 25.54 7.20 -1.52
C THR A 9 25.30 8.63 -2.01
N ALA A 10 26.34 9.28 -2.53
CA ALA A 10 26.21 10.62 -3.09
C ALA A 10 25.16 10.68 -4.22
N GLY A 11 25.12 9.65 -5.08
CA GLY A 11 24.14 9.56 -6.17
C GLY A 11 22.70 9.52 -5.67
N SER A 12 22.40 8.68 -4.67
CA SER A 12 21.06 8.59 -4.09
C SER A 12 20.66 9.88 -3.36
N LEU A 13 21.58 10.53 -2.67
CA LEU A 13 21.31 11.80 -2.01
C LEU A 13 20.99 12.90 -3.04
N VAL A 14 21.79 13.03 -4.10
CA VAL A 14 21.55 13.99 -5.18
C VAL A 14 20.20 13.74 -5.84
N LEU A 15 19.88 12.48 -6.16
CA LEU A 15 18.56 12.12 -6.72
C LEU A 15 17.43 12.52 -5.77
N THR A 16 17.56 12.23 -4.47
CA THR A 16 16.58 12.58 -3.44
C THR A 16 16.35 14.09 -3.37
N LEU A 17 17.42 14.88 -3.36
CA LEU A 17 17.34 16.34 -3.30
C LEU A 17 16.71 16.91 -4.58
N CYS A 18 17.08 16.39 -5.75
CA CYS A 18 16.47 16.78 -7.03
C CYS A 18 14.96 16.50 -7.03
N LEU A 19 14.55 15.30 -6.61
CA LEU A 19 13.13 14.94 -6.50
C LEU A 19 12.40 15.80 -5.46
N GLY A 20 13.03 16.09 -4.32
CA GLY A 20 12.50 16.98 -3.29
C GLY A 20 12.26 18.41 -3.79
N ILE A 21 13.23 18.97 -4.52
CA ILE A 21 13.11 20.31 -5.13
C ILE A 21 11.99 20.31 -6.18
N LEU A 22 11.96 19.32 -7.07
CA LEU A 22 10.88 19.18 -8.05
C LEU A 22 9.51 19.09 -7.37
N LEU A 23 9.42 18.38 -6.25
CA LEU A 23 8.19 18.25 -5.49
C LEU A 23 7.69 19.60 -4.99
N VAL A 24 8.57 20.52 -4.58
CA VAL A 24 8.18 21.87 -4.13
C VAL A 24 7.83 22.80 -5.30
N VAL A 25 8.59 22.71 -6.39
CA VAL A 25 8.53 23.68 -7.51
C VAL A 25 7.40 23.36 -8.50
N LEU A 26 7.14 22.08 -8.78
CA LEU A 26 6.17 21.66 -9.80
C LEU A 26 4.74 22.14 -9.46
N PRO A 27 3.89 22.41 -10.47
CA PRO A 27 2.48 22.70 -10.22
C PRO A 27 1.77 21.47 -9.60
N ARG A 28 0.67 21.69 -8.86
CA ARG A 28 -0.06 20.63 -8.11
C ARG A 28 -0.27 19.36 -8.93
N ARG A 29 -0.65 19.53 -10.20
CA ARG A 29 -0.89 18.45 -11.16
C ARG A 29 0.27 17.47 -11.31
N TYR A 30 1.53 17.92 -11.24
CA TYR A 30 2.72 17.08 -11.40
C TYR A 30 3.48 16.88 -10.08
N ALA A 31 3.01 17.46 -8.98
CA ALA A 31 3.71 17.44 -7.70
C ALA A 31 3.84 16.04 -7.09
N LEU A 32 2.98 15.10 -7.50
CA LEU A 32 3.05 13.70 -7.06
C LEU A 32 4.10 12.89 -7.83
N VAL A 33 4.53 13.34 -9.02
CA VAL A 33 5.51 12.63 -9.87
C VAL A 33 6.81 12.32 -9.12
N PRO A 34 7.44 13.27 -8.39
CA PRO A 34 8.69 12.97 -7.70
C PRO A 34 8.53 11.93 -6.58
N MET A 35 7.37 11.89 -5.92
CA MET A 35 7.07 10.89 -4.91
C MET A 35 6.88 9.50 -5.53
N LEU A 36 6.20 9.41 -6.68
CA LEU A 36 6.05 8.16 -7.42
C LEU A 36 7.38 7.66 -7.97
N ILE A 37 8.23 8.55 -8.50
CA ILE A 37 9.59 8.20 -8.92
C ILE A 37 10.40 7.72 -7.71
N GLY A 38 10.31 8.41 -6.58
CA GLY A 38 10.97 7.99 -5.33
C GLY A 38 10.55 6.58 -4.91
N GLY A 39 9.25 6.30 -4.92
CA GLY A 39 8.71 4.96 -4.63
C GLY A 39 9.05 3.89 -5.66
N CYS A 40 9.28 4.25 -6.91
CA CYS A 40 9.57 3.29 -7.98
C CYS A 40 11.06 3.04 -8.20
N TYR A 41 11.95 3.98 -7.85
CA TYR A 41 13.36 3.93 -8.27
C TYR A 41 14.37 4.08 -7.13
N MET A 42 13.96 4.54 -5.95
CA MET A 42 14.88 4.71 -4.84
C MET A 42 14.91 3.47 -3.95
N THR A 43 16.10 3.13 -3.47
CA THR A 43 16.33 2.03 -2.54
C THR A 43 16.16 2.52 -1.11
N LEU A 44 15.34 1.83 -0.30
CA LEU A 44 15.11 2.22 1.11
C LEU A 44 16.17 1.71 2.09
N GLY A 45 17.17 0.95 1.65
CA GLY A 45 18.27 0.51 2.52
C GLY A 45 19.23 1.63 2.96
N GLN A 46 18.97 2.88 2.58
CA GLN A 46 19.89 4.00 2.80
C GLN A 46 19.32 5.02 3.77
N PHE A 47 20.16 5.47 4.70
CA PHE A 47 19.82 6.51 5.66
C PHE A 47 21.00 7.45 5.94
N LEU A 48 20.65 8.68 6.33
CA LEU A 48 21.54 9.62 6.99
C LEU A 48 21.37 9.49 8.51
N LEU A 49 22.46 9.33 9.25
CA LEU A 49 22.42 9.45 10.70
C LEU A 49 22.55 10.93 11.09
N VAL A 50 21.50 11.49 11.67
CA VAL A 50 21.50 12.87 12.19
C VAL A 50 21.02 12.85 13.63
N GLY A 51 21.90 13.23 14.57
CA GLY A 51 21.55 13.28 16.00
C GLY A 51 21.08 11.94 16.59
N GLY A 52 21.61 10.81 16.11
CA GLY A 52 21.19 9.47 16.54
C GLY A 52 19.90 8.95 15.89
N MET A 53 19.29 9.71 14.98
CA MET A 53 18.10 9.30 14.24
C MET A 53 18.44 8.89 12.80
N HIS A 54 17.82 7.80 12.34
CA HIS A 54 17.96 7.32 10.95
C HIS A 54 16.99 8.08 10.03
N PHE A 55 17.53 8.99 9.21
CA PHE A 55 16.78 9.68 8.16
C PHE A 55 16.91 8.92 6.84
N TYR A 56 15.97 7.99 6.62
CA TYR A 56 15.81 7.33 5.33
C TYR A 56 15.47 8.34 4.24
N LEU A 57 15.86 8.05 3.00
CA LEU A 57 15.64 8.95 1.87
C LEU A 57 14.16 9.33 1.66
N LEU A 58 13.25 8.38 1.93
CA LEU A 58 11.82 8.63 1.93
C LEU A 58 11.41 9.72 2.92
N ARG A 59 12.02 9.78 4.12
CA ARG A 59 11.72 10.80 5.13
C ARG A 59 12.12 12.20 4.66
N ILE A 60 13.22 12.29 3.91
CA ILE A 60 13.69 13.53 3.30
C ILE A 60 12.68 13.99 2.24
N LEU A 61 12.20 13.10 1.36
CA LEU A 61 11.17 13.45 0.38
C LEU A 61 9.86 13.91 1.04
N ILE A 62 9.42 13.22 2.10
CA ILE A 62 8.24 13.63 2.88
C ILE A 62 8.44 15.03 3.46
N LEU A 63 9.65 15.37 3.93
CA LEU A 63 9.95 16.70 4.47
C LEU A 63 9.75 17.79 3.41
N PHE A 64 10.29 17.59 2.20
CA PHE A 64 10.01 18.48 1.07
C PHE A 64 8.51 18.56 0.76
N GLY A 65 7.79 17.45 0.89
CA GLY A 65 6.33 17.39 0.82
C GLY A 65 5.64 18.31 1.81
N VAL A 66 5.98 18.19 3.10
CA VAL A 66 5.42 19.04 4.16
C VAL A 66 5.74 20.51 3.88
N VAL A 67 6.98 20.84 3.50
CA VAL A 67 7.38 22.20 3.12
C VAL A 67 6.52 22.73 1.98
N ARG A 68 6.30 21.92 0.93
CA ARG A 68 5.42 22.29 -0.18
C ARG A 68 4.02 22.62 0.32
N LEU A 69 3.41 21.74 1.11
CA LEU A 69 2.03 21.92 1.57
C LEU A 69 1.86 23.24 2.35
N VAL A 70 2.86 23.61 3.16
CA VAL A 70 2.87 24.87 3.90
C VAL A 70 3.07 26.07 2.97
N VAL A 71 4.10 26.05 2.12
CA VAL A 71 4.45 27.17 1.23
C VAL A 71 3.35 27.43 0.20
N ARG A 72 2.71 26.39 -0.32
CA ARG A 72 1.62 26.48 -1.30
C ARG A 72 0.24 26.62 -0.66
N GLN A 73 0.16 26.60 0.67
CA GLN A 73 -1.09 26.66 1.44
C GLN A 73 -2.10 25.57 1.06
N GLU A 74 -1.61 24.42 0.56
CA GLU A 74 -2.44 23.28 0.12
C GLU A 74 -3.11 22.56 1.31
N VAL A 75 -2.61 22.75 2.54
CA VAL A 75 -3.21 22.21 3.78
C VAL A 75 -4.56 22.85 4.10
N LEU A 76 -4.78 24.11 3.76
CA LEU A 76 -5.92 24.89 4.24
C LEU A 76 -7.27 24.35 3.76
N ASN A 77 -7.28 23.61 2.65
CA ASN A 77 -8.50 23.03 2.09
C ASN A 77 -8.84 21.66 2.67
N ILE A 78 -7.97 21.08 3.51
CA ILE A 78 -8.14 19.73 4.02
C ILE A 78 -9.14 19.72 5.18
N LYS A 79 -10.37 19.28 4.92
CA LYS A 79 -11.35 18.94 5.96
C LYS A 79 -11.17 17.48 6.39
N LEU A 80 -11.06 17.22 7.70
CA LEU A 80 -10.90 15.86 8.22
C LEU A 80 -12.19 15.04 8.02
N ASN A 81 -12.08 13.95 7.28
CA ASN A 81 -13.12 12.96 7.05
C ASN A 81 -12.87 11.69 7.89
N VAL A 82 -13.70 10.66 7.69
CA VAL A 82 -13.63 9.41 8.45
C VAL A 82 -12.31 8.66 8.25
N PHE A 83 -11.76 8.63 7.03
CA PHE A 83 -10.47 7.98 6.73
C PHE A 83 -9.32 8.66 7.48
N ASP A 84 -9.31 9.99 7.54
CA ASP A 84 -8.25 10.72 8.23
C ASP A 84 -8.27 10.43 9.73
N LYS A 85 -9.46 10.46 10.34
CA LYS A 85 -9.63 10.17 11.77
C LYS A 85 -9.21 8.74 12.09
N LEU A 86 -9.58 7.80 11.22
CA LEU A 86 -9.18 6.40 11.33
C LEU A 86 -7.67 6.22 11.25
N LEU A 87 -7.04 6.84 10.27
CA LEU A 87 -5.60 6.73 10.07
C LEU A 87 -4.82 7.42 11.20
N ILE A 88 -5.27 8.60 11.66
CA ILE A 88 -4.69 9.27 12.83
C ILE A 88 -4.82 8.38 14.07
N ALA A 89 -6.01 7.82 14.33
CA ALA A 89 -6.21 6.92 15.47
C ALA A 89 -5.32 5.68 15.38
N TRP A 90 -5.23 5.07 14.20
CA TRP A 90 -4.36 3.92 13.94
C TRP A 90 -2.88 4.25 14.20
N VAL A 91 -2.38 5.38 13.68
CA VAL A 91 -0.99 5.83 13.94
C VAL A 91 -0.75 6.11 15.42
N VAL A 92 -1.70 6.75 16.10
CA VAL A 92 -1.56 7.02 17.55
C VAL A 92 -1.47 5.72 18.33
N VAL A 93 -2.34 4.75 18.05
CA VAL A 93 -2.28 3.44 18.70
C VAL A 93 -0.95 2.74 18.41
N HIS A 94 -0.55 2.66 17.14
CA HIS A 94 0.69 2.03 16.70
C HIS A 94 1.94 2.65 17.36
N SER A 95 1.97 3.97 17.49
CA SER A 95 3.15 4.66 17.99
C SER A 95 3.28 4.66 19.50
N PHE A 96 2.17 4.64 20.22
CA PHE A 96 2.17 4.88 21.67
C PHE A 96 1.78 3.65 22.49
N LEU A 97 0.86 2.81 22.02
CA LEU A 97 0.25 1.81 22.90
C LEU A 97 1.28 0.82 23.45
N TYR A 98 2.06 0.15 22.60
CA TYR A 98 3.11 -0.77 23.05
C TYR A 98 4.20 -0.08 23.89
N VAL A 99 4.63 1.12 23.49
CA VAL A 99 5.72 1.85 24.17
C VAL A 99 5.33 2.31 25.57
N LEU A 100 4.06 2.68 25.77
CA LEU A 100 3.57 3.13 27.07
C LEU A 100 3.44 1.98 28.10
N PHE A 101 3.16 0.76 27.65
CA PHE A 101 2.89 -0.39 28.53
C PHE A 101 4.10 -1.28 28.77
N ASP A 102 4.95 -1.51 27.77
CA ASP A 102 6.12 -2.40 27.87
C ASP A 102 7.37 -1.73 27.27
N GLY A 103 7.34 -1.40 25.97
CA GLY A 103 8.41 -0.65 25.30
C GLY A 103 9.79 -1.31 25.30
N SER A 104 9.91 -2.56 25.76
CA SER A 104 11.20 -3.24 25.99
C SER A 104 11.93 -3.64 24.70
N HIS A 105 11.20 -3.95 23.63
CA HIS A 105 11.77 -4.49 22.38
C HIS A 105 11.61 -3.56 21.16
N VAL A 106 11.03 -2.38 21.34
CA VAL A 106 10.85 -1.40 20.26
C VAL A 106 11.12 -0.01 20.79
N SER A 107 12.03 0.71 20.13
CA SER A 107 12.38 2.07 20.54
C SER A 107 11.28 3.07 20.18
N PHE A 108 11.09 4.08 21.04
CA PHE A 108 10.16 5.18 20.74
C PHE A 108 10.52 5.93 19.45
N ASN A 109 11.82 6.06 19.15
CA ASN A 109 12.30 6.70 17.92
C ASN A 109 11.86 5.94 16.65
N GLU A 110 11.86 4.61 16.69
CA GLU A 110 11.36 3.78 15.60
C GLU A 110 9.87 4.02 15.35
N ARG A 111 9.07 4.06 16.42
CA ARG A 111 7.63 4.33 16.37
C ARG A 111 7.29 5.74 15.86
N LEU A 112 8.04 6.75 16.27
CA LEU A 112 7.90 8.12 15.74
C LEU A 112 8.26 8.17 14.26
N GLY A 113 9.30 7.46 13.86
CA GLY A 113 9.69 7.34 12.46
C GLY A 113 8.62 6.68 11.59
N ALA A 114 7.92 5.67 12.11
CA ALA A 114 6.78 5.04 11.45
C ALA A 114 5.59 6.01 11.36
N ALA A 115 5.28 6.75 12.43
CA ALA A 115 4.23 7.78 12.44
C ALA A 115 4.48 8.85 11.38
N TYR A 116 5.71 9.35 11.30
CA TYR A 116 6.14 10.34 10.34
C TYR A 116 5.95 9.85 8.91
N ASN A 117 6.35 8.60 8.63
CA ASN A 117 6.16 7.99 7.32
C ASN A 117 4.67 7.89 6.97
N SER A 118 3.86 7.29 7.85
CA SER A 118 2.45 7.04 7.59
C SER A 118 1.64 8.33 7.40
N LEU A 119 1.72 9.26 8.34
CA LEU A 119 0.97 10.53 8.27
C LEU A 119 1.51 11.42 7.15
N GLY A 120 2.84 11.53 7.03
CA GLY A 120 3.48 12.40 6.05
C GLY A 120 3.16 11.98 4.62
N ILE A 121 3.25 10.68 4.30
CA ILE A 121 2.90 10.17 2.97
C ILE A 121 1.40 10.36 2.72
N TYR A 122 0.55 9.93 3.65
CA TYR A 122 -0.89 9.97 3.45
C TYR A 122 -1.40 11.39 3.23
N PHE A 123 -1.08 12.34 4.12
CA PHE A 123 -1.58 13.71 4.00
C PHE A 123 -0.96 14.45 2.82
N LEU A 124 0.29 14.16 2.45
CA LEU A 124 0.89 14.69 1.23
C LEU A 124 0.13 14.24 -0.01
N ILE A 125 -0.07 12.94 -0.19
CA ILE A 125 -0.76 12.42 -1.37
C ILE A 125 -2.22 12.89 -1.38
N ARG A 126 -2.89 12.87 -0.23
CA ARG A 126 -4.27 13.34 -0.11
C ARG A 126 -4.45 14.82 -0.46
N ALA A 127 -3.51 15.68 -0.07
CA ALA A 127 -3.56 17.09 -0.45
C ALA A 127 -3.42 17.29 -1.97
N LEU A 128 -2.70 16.39 -2.64
CA LEU A 128 -2.45 16.45 -4.08
C LEU A 128 -3.54 15.76 -4.91
N ILE A 129 -4.23 14.75 -4.38
CA ILE A 129 -5.34 14.04 -5.03
C ILE A 129 -6.66 14.49 -4.39
N TRP A 130 -7.34 15.44 -5.03
CA TRP A 130 -8.54 16.08 -4.49
C TRP A 130 -9.85 15.46 -5.00
N ASP A 131 -9.90 15.21 -6.31
CA ASP A 131 -11.11 14.77 -7.02
C ASP A 131 -10.81 13.58 -7.94
N PHE A 132 -11.84 13.15 -8.67
CA PHE A 132 -11.76 12.01 -9.57
C PHE A 132 -10.79 12.25 -10.75
N ASP A 133 -10.66 13.48 -11.23
CA ASP A 133 -9.73 13.80 -12.32
C ASP A 133 -8.28 13.64 -11.86
N ASP A 134 -7.98 14.06 -10.63
CA ASP A 134 -6.67 13.83 -10.01
C ASP A 134 -6.36 12.33 -9.87
N VAL A 135 -7.37 11.49 -9.58
CA VAL A 135 -7.20 10.03 -9.53
C VAL A 135 -6.77 9.50 -10.89
N VAL A 136 -7.50 9.82 -11.95
CA VAL A 136 -7.19 9.39 -13.32
C VAL A 136 -5.81 9.90 -13.74
N HIS A 137 -5.51 11.18 -13.46
CA HIS A 137 -4.23 11.76 -13.79
C HIS A 137 -3.08 11.05 -13.08
N THR A 138 -3.25 10.72 -11.81
CA THR A 138 -2.28 9.97 -11.02
C THR A 138 -2.03 8.58 -11.61
N VAL A 139 -3.08 7.87 -12.02
CA VAL A 139 -2.93 6.56 -12.67
C VAL A 139 -2.19 6.66 -14.01
N LYS A 140 -2.42 7.72 -14.79
CA LYS A 140 -1.64 7.97 -16.02
C LYS A 140 -0.17 8.23 -15.74
N MET A 141 0.15 9.07 -14.74
CA MET A 141 1.53 9.33 -14.34
C MET A 141 2.21 8.04 -13.89
N PHE A 142 1.50 7.24 -13.08
CA PHE A 142 2.01 5.96 -12.61
C PHE A 142 2.24 4.95 -13.77
N ALA A 143 1.34 4.93 -14.76
CA ALA A 143 1.47 4.10 -15.96
C ALA A 143 2.72 4.47 -16.79
N VAL A 144 3.08 5.74 -16.88
CA VAL A 144 4.31 6.17 -17.56
C VAL A 144 5.54 5.72 -16.79
N ILE A 145 5.53 5.90 -15.46
CA ILE A 145 6.66 5.61 -14.57
C ILE A 145 6.97 4.11 -14.51
N ILE A 146 5.96 3.23 -14.52
CA ILE A 146 6.20 1.79 -14.37
C ILE A 146 6.86 1.14 -15.60
N ILE A 147 6.73 1.74 -16.79
CA ILE A 147 7.26 1.17 -18.04
C ILE A 147 8.79 1.03 -18.02
N PRO A 148 9.57 2.11 -17.79
CA PRO A 148 11.02 1.98 -17.69
C PRO A 148 11.44 1.12 -16.50
N LEU A 149 10.67 1.10 -15.41
CA LEU A 149 10.95 0.22 -14.27
C LEU A 149 10.88 -1.27 -14.67
N ALA A 150 9.86 -1.67 -15.42
CA ALA A 150 9.74 -3.05 -15.89
C ALA A 150 10.89 -3.48 -16.82
N VAL A 151 11.44 -2.56 -17.62
CA VAL A 151 12.65 -2.83 -18.42
C VAL A 151 13.84 -3.15 -17.51
N LEU A 152 14.03 -2.40 -16.41
CA LEU A 152 15.10 -2.68 -15.45
C LEU A 152 14.90 -4.02 -14.73
N PHE A 153 13.67 -4.40 -14.41
CA PHE A 153 13.34 -5.74 -13.89
C PHE A 153 13.65 -6.85 -14.90
N ALA A 154 13.37 -6.62 -16.20
CA ALA A 154 13.73 -7.56 -17.24
C ALA A 154 15.25 -7.70 -17.38
N VAL A 155 16.01 -6.61 -17.27
CA VAL A 155 17.48 -6.65 -17.25
C VAL A 155 18.00 -7.42 -16.04
N GLU A 156 17.44 -7.19 -14.84
CA GLU A 156 17.79 -7.97 -13.64
C GLU A 156 17.50 -9.46 -13.85
N TYR A 157 16.35 -9.78 -14.46
CA TYR A 157 15.95 -11.15 -14.73
C TYR A 157 16.88 -11.87 -15.72
N LEU A 158 17.32 -11.16 -16.76
CA LEU A 158 18.18 -11.73 -17.80
C LEU A 158 19.65 -11.84 -17.37
N THR A 159 20.13 -10.91 -16.54
CA THR A 159 21.55 -10.83 -16.17
C THR A 159 21.87 -11.42 -14.80
N GLY A 160 20.86 -11.59 -13.94
CA GLY A 160 21.03 -11.91 -12.53
C GLY A 160 21.60 -10.76 -11.68
N LYS A 161 21.88 -9.60 -12.28
CA LYS A 161 22.46 -8.43 -11.61
C LYS A 161 21.40 -7.35 -11.44
N ASN A 162 21.25 -6.86 -10.21
CA ASN A 162 20.30 -5.80 -9.89
C ASN A 162 20.85 -4.43 -10.30
N PRO A 163 20.25 -3.73 -11.29
CA PRO A 163 20.71 -2.41 -11.74
C PRO A 163 20.67 -1.33 -10.65
N PHE A 164 19.82 -1.51 -9.62
CA PHE A 164 19.65 -0.56 -8.52
C PHE A 164 20.73 -0.68 -7.44
N SER A 165 21.57 -1.72 -7.48
CA SER A 165 22.68 -1.89 -6.54
C SER A 165 23.68 -0.73 -6.56
N VAL A 166 23.78 0.00 -7.68
CA VAL A 166 24.59 1.23 -7.81
C VAL A 166 24.15 2.31 -6.81
N PHE A 167 22.86 2.38 -6.49
CA PHE A 167 22.35 3.30 -5.49
C PHE A 167 22.68 2.84 -4.07
N GLY A 168 22.91 1.54 -3.83
CA GLY A 168 23.14 0.94 -2.52
C GLY A 168 21.83 0.54 -1.83
N GLY A 169 21.91 -0.19 -0.70
CA GLY A 169 20.73 -0.59 0.07
C GLY A 169 19.88 -1.73 -0.52
N VAL A 170 20.34 -2.35 -1.62
CA VAL A 170 19.80 -3.59 -2.20
C VAL A 170 20.95 -4.50 -2.67
N PRO A 171 20.76 -5.83 -2.76
CA PRO A 171 21.81 -6.77 -3.21
C PRO A 171 22.24 -6.53 -4.66
N GLU A 172 23.52 -6.75 -4.97
CA GLU A 172 24.05 -6.70 -6.35
C GLU A 172 23.53 -7.84 -7.22
N PHE A 173 23.39 -9.03 -6.66
CA PHE A 173 22.90 -10.20 -7.37
C PHE A 173 21.52 -10.58 -6.87
N ALA A 174 20.63 -10.91 -7.80
CA ALA A 174 19.29 -11.37 -7.46
C ALA A 174 19.34 -12.71 -6.73
N MET A 175 18.47 -12.86 -5.73
CA MET A 175 18.37 -14.07 -4.93
C MET A 175 17.91 -15.25 -5.80
N ILE A 176 18.52 -16.42 -5.61
CA ILE A 176 18.06 -17.67 -6.22
C ILE A 176 17.35 -18.50 -5.15
N ARG A 177 16.13 -18.94 -5.43
CA ARG A 177 15.36 -19.85 -4.58
C ARG A 177 14.71 -20.91 -5.45
N GLU A 178 14.87 -22.17 -5.08
CA GLU A 178 14.30 -23.32 -5.82
C GLU A 178 14.66 -23.28 -7.33
N GLY A 179 15.90 -22.89 -7.63
CA GLY A 179 16.41 -22.79 -9.00
C GLY A 179 15.88 -21.62 -9.82
N ARG A 180 15.08 -20.71 -9.23
CA ARG A 180 14.54 -19.52 -9.91
C ARG A 180 15.16 -18.25 -9.38
N LEU A 181 15.47 -17.34 -10.30
CA LEU A 181 15.89 -15.98 -9.97
C LEU A 181 14.68 -15.17 -9.45
N ARG A 182 14.88 -14.46 -8.34
CA ARG A 182 13.86 -13.60 -7.71
C ARG A 182 14.32 -12.15 -7.76
N CYS A 183 13.89 -11.43 -8.80
CA CYS A 183 14.20 -10.02 -8.96
C CYS A 183 13.51 -9.18 -7.88
N GLN A 184 14.22 -8.20 -7.32
CA GLN A 184 13.64 -7.24 -6.37
C GLN A 184 13.74 -5.79 -6.84
N GLY A 185 14.56 -5.48 -7.84
CA GLY A 185 14.81 -4.12 -8.28
C GLY A 185 15.17 -3.20 -7.10
N PRO A 186 14.48 -2.05 -6.95
CA PRO A 186 14.75 -1.13 -5.84
C PRO A 186 14.07 -1.51 -4.52
N PHE A 187 13.19 -2.52 -4.52
CA PHE A 187 12.45 -2.96 -3.32
C PHE A 187 13.35 -3.75 -2.38
N GLN A 188 13.00 -3.78 -1.10
CA GLN A 188 13.80 -4.49 -0.10
C GLN A 188 13.64 -6.01 -0.21
N HIS A 189 12.55 -6.48 -0.83
CA HIS A 189 12.30 -7.90 -0.98
C HIS A 189 11.55 -8.23 -2.28
N PRO A 190 11.85 -9.36 -2.96
CA PRO A 190 11.15 -9.76 -4.18
C PRO A 190 9.62 -9.89 -4.01
N ILE A 191 9.15 -10.29 -2.82
CA ILE A 191 7.70 -10.35 -2.56
C ILE A 191 7.07 -8.96 -2.69
N LEU A 192 7.69 -7.91 -2.12
CA LEU A 192 7.15 -6.55 -2.17
C LEU A 192 7.22 -5.97 -3.59
N ALA A 193 8.31 -6.26 -4.33
CA ALA A 193 8.42 -5.92 -5.75
C ALA A 193 7.28 -6.53 -6.59
N GLY A 194 7.03 -7.84 -6.43
CA GLY A 194 5.93 -8.49 -7.12
C GLY A 194 4.57 -7.91 -6.69
N THR A 195 4.37 -7.68 -5.39
CA THR A 195 3.14 -7.09 -4.85
C THR A 195 2.88 -5.71 -5.42
N PHE A 196 3.90 -4.89 -5.62
CA PHE A 196 3.80 -3.61 -6.32
C PHE A 196 3.21 -3.77 -7.74
N GLY A 197 3.74 -4.70 -8.54
CA GLY A 197 3.19 -4.99 -9.87
C GLY A 197 1.74 -5.52 -9.81
N ALA A 198 1.47 -6.45 -8.91
CA ALA A 198 0.15 -7.07 -8.76
C ALA A 198 -0.94 -6.09 -8.32
N THR A 199 -0.60 -5.10 -7.51
CA THR A 199 -1.53 -4.08 -7.00
C THR A 199 -1.72 -2.92 -7.98
N ALA A 200 -0.72 -2.66 -8.82
CA ALA A 200 -0.80 -1.66 -9.89
C ALA A 200 -1.65 -2.12 -11.09
N LEU A 201 -1.67 -3.42 -11.40
CA LEU A 201 -2.37 -3.98 -12.56
C LEU A 201 -3.82 -3.49 -12.70
N PRO A 202 -4.69 -3.55 -11.67
CA PRO A 202 -6.08 -3.17 -11.84
C PRO A 202 -6.23 -1.71 -12.25
N LEU A 203 -5.41 -0.80 -11.71
CA LEU A 203 -5.43 0.62 -12.08
C LEU A 203 -5.21 0.82 -13.59
N PHE A 204 -4.28 0.07 -14.18
CA PHE A 204 -3.99 0.18 -15.61
C PHE A 204 -5.07 -0.46 -16.48
N VAL A 205 -5.70 -1.53 -16.02
CA VAL A 205 -6.91 -2.09 -16.68
C VAL A 205 -8.08 -1.10 -16.59
N GLY A 206 -8.23 -0.41 -15.45
CA GLY A 206 -9.16 0.70 -15.28
C GLY A 206 -8.90 1.81 -16.30
N LEU A 207 -7.65 2.25 -16.44
CA LEU A 207 -7.24 3.28 -17.40
C LEU A 207 -7.53 2.87 -18.86
N TRP A 208 -7.30 1.60 -19.20
CA TRP A 208 -7.59 1.05 -20.53
C TRP A 208 -9.07 1.18 -20.93
N VAL A 209 -9.97 0.94 -19.97
CA VAL A 209 -11.42 1.06 -20.17
C VAL A 209 -11.87 2.51 -20.10
N TYR A 210 -11.27 3.30 -19.20
CA TYR A 210 -11.60 4.70 -18.98
C TYR A 210 -11.41 5.57 -20.23
N SER A 211 -10.26 5.43 -20.93
CA SER A 211 -9.92 6.31 -22.05
C SER A 211 -9.34 5.55 -23.24
N THR A 212 -10.02 5.66 -24.38
CA THR A 212 -9.58 5.06 -25.65
C THR A 212 -8.25 5.65 -26.14
N ARG A 213 -8.00 6.94 -25.85
CA ARG A 213 -6.77 7.64 -26.22
C ARG A 213 -5.55 7.14 -25.45
N ASP A 214 -5.74 6.67 -24.23
CA ASP A 214 -4.65 6.21 -23.36
C ASP A 214 -4.41 4.70 -23.43
N ARG A 215 -5.07 3.97 -24.35
CA ARG A 215 -4.96 2.50 -24.46
C ARG A 215 -3.53 2.02 -24.70
N LEU A 216 -2.76 2.71 -25.54
CA LEU A 216 -1.36 2.32 -25.77
C LEU A 216 -0.53 2.40 -24.48
N LEU A 217 -0.69 3.49 -23.73
CA LEU A 217 -0.04 3.69 -22.43
C LEU A 217 -0.50 2.63 -21.42
N ALA A 218 -1.82 2.41 -21.32
CA ALA A 218 -2.39 1.43 -20.41
C ALA A 218 -1.92 0.00 -20.74
N GLY A 219 -1.84 -0.37 -22.02
CA GLY A 219 -1.32 -1.66 -22.46
C GLY A 219 0.14 -1.86 -22.09
N GLY A 220 0.98 -0.83 -22.32
CA GLY A 220 2.37 -0.83 -21.88
C GLY A 220 2.51 -1.01 -20.37
N ALA A 221 1.67 -0.32 -19.58
CA ALA A 221 1.67 -0.42 -18.13
C ALA A 221 1.16 -1.77 -17.60
N ILE A 222 0.14 -2.37 -18.23
CA ILE A 222 -0.35 -3.72 -17.93
C ILE A 222 0.76 -4.75 -18.16
N LEU A 223 1.44 -4.67 -19.30
CA LEU A 223 2.58 -5.54 -19.61
C LEU A 223 3.70 -5.35 -18.59
N SER A 224 3.99 -4.10 -18.24
CA SER A 224 5.03 -3.75 -17.27
C SER A 224 4.75 -4.31 -15.87
N ALA A 225 3.53 -4.14 -15.37
CA ALA A 225 3.09 -4.72 -14.10
C ALA A 225 3.21 -6.25 -14.11
N THR A 226 2.84 -6.89 -15.23
CA THR A 226 2.94 -8.34 -15.40
C THR A 226 4.40 -8.81 -15.39
N ILE A 227 5.30 -8.12 -16.09
CA ILE A 227 6.75 -8.42 -16.09
C ILE A 227 7.31 -8.38 -14.67
N ILE A 228 6.98 -7.34 -13.88
CA ILE A 228 7.47 -7.20 -12.51
C ILE A 228 6.98 -8.36 -11.62
N VAL A 229 5.70 -8.74 -11.73
CA VAL A 229 5.15 -9.88 -10.98
C VAL A 229 5.88 -11.17 -11.34
N VAL A 230 6.05 -11.46 -12.64
CA VAL A 230 6.71 -12.68 -13.10
C VAL A 230 8.19 -12.71 -12.71
N ALA A 231 8.92 -11.61 -12.92
CA ALA A 231 10.34 -11.50 -12.60
C ALA A 231 10.63 -11.67 -11.09
N SER A 232 9.68 -11.30 -10.22
CA SER A 232 9.81 -11.50 -8.77
C SER A 232 9.81 -12.97 -8.33
N SER A 233 9.35 -13.87 -9.21
CA SER A 233 9.26 -15.33 -8.98
C SER A 233 8.72 -15.67 -7.60
N SER A 234 7.53 -15.16 -7.26
CA SER A 234 6.93 -15.33 -5.93
C SER A 234 5.44 -15.67 -5.95
N SER A 235 5.06 -16.68 -5.15
CA SER A 235 3.67 -17.17 -5.09
C SER A 235 2.68 -16.18 -4.48
N GLY A 236 3.08 -15.38 -3.49
CA GLY A 236 2.20 -14.39 -2.85
C GLY A 236 1.74 -13.31 -3.83
N PRO A 237 2.66 -12.60 -4.50
CA PRO A 237 2.35 -11.66 -5.57
C PRO A 237 1.58 -12.26 -6.73
N LEU A 238 1.93 -13.49 -7.15
CA LEU A 238 1.20 -14.19 -8.20
C LEU A 238 -0.26 -14.42 -7.82
N LEU A 239 -0.52 -14.84 -6.58
CA LEU A 239 -1.88 -15.00 -6.07
C LEU A 239 -2.63 -13.65 -6.04
N ALA A 240 -1.99 -12.59 -5.55
CA ALA A 240 -2.58 -11.24 -5.57
C ALA A 240 -2.93 -10.80 -7.00
N PHE A 241 -2.03 -11.05 -7.96
CA PHE A 241 -2.25 -10.78 -9.38
C PHE A 241 -3.47 -11.54 -9.91
N VAL A 242 -3.53 -12.86 -9.71
CA VAL A 242 -4.66 -13.70 -10.18
C VAL A 242 -5.98 -13.24 -9.55
N VAL A 243 -6.01 -13.02 -8.23
CA VAL A 243 -7.23 -12.57 -7.54
C VAL A 243 -7.65 -11.18 -8.03
N SER A 244 -6.72 -10.30 -8.35
CA SER A 244 -7.03 -8.97 -8.91
C SER A 244 -7.66 -9.08 -10.31
N VAL A 245 -7.18 -9.99 -11.16
CA VAL A 245 -7.77 -10.29 -12.47
C VAL A 245 -9.17 -10.87 -12.32
N VAL A 246 -9.36 -11.83 -11.42
CA VAL A 246 -10.70 -12.38 -11.12
C VAL A 246 -11.63 -11.26 -10.65
N GLY A 247 -11.15 -10.38 -9.76
CA GLY A 247 -11.90 -9.20 -9.31
C GLY A 247 -12.35 -8.30 -10.47
N LEU A 248 -11.46 -8.01 -11.42
CA LEU A 248 -11.79 -7.22 -12.61
C LEU A 248 -12.86 -7.90 -13.48
N LEU A 249 -12.73 -9.21 -13.71
CA LEU A 249 -13.69 -10.01 -14.48
C LEU A 249 -15.06 -10.09 -13.78
N CYS A 250 -15.09 -10.00 -12.45
CA CYS A 250 -16.31 -9.96 -11.65
C CYS A 250 -17.11 -8.66 -11.75
N TRP A 251 -16.77 -7.73 -12.66
CA TRP A 251 -17.54 -6.51 -12.93
C TRP A 251 -19.05 -6.75 -13.11
N ARG A 252 -19.43 -7.82 -13.82
CA ARG A 252 -20.86 -8.19 -14.04
C ARG A 252 -21.57 -8.58 -12.74
N ALA A 253 -20.82 -9.04 -11.74
CA ALA A 253 -21.34 -9.45 -10.44
C ALA A 253 -21.34 -8.32 -9.39
N ARG A 254 -20.94 -7.09 -9.76
CA ARG A 254 -20.86 -5.92 -8.84
C ARG A 254 -22.17 -5.60 -8.10
N ALA A 255 -23.31 -5.88 -8.73
CA ALA A 255 -24.63 -5.70 -8.10
C ALA A 255 -24.88 -6.71 -6.96
N ASN A 256 -24.24 -7.89 -7.02
CA ASN A 256 -24.47 -9.02 -6.13
C ASN A 256 -23.38 -9.17 -5.05
N MET A 257 -22.60 -8.12 -4.77
CA MET A 257 -21.50 -8.16 -3.79
C MET A 257 -21.95 -8.56 -2.38
N ARG A 258 -23.22 -8.30 -2.00
CA ARG A 258 -23.76 -8.81 -0.73
C ARG A 258 -23.80 -10.34 -0.72
N ALA A 259 -24.32 -10.96 -1.77
CA ALA A 259 -24.37 -12.42 -1.89
C ALA A 259 -22.96 -13.02 -1.93
N ILE A 260 -22.03 -12.41 -2.68
CA ILE A 260 -20.62 -12.86 -2.73
C ILE A 260 -19.98 -12.82 -1.34
N ARG A 261 -20.12 -11.73 -0.58
CA ARG A 261 -19.55 -11.63 0.77
C ARG A 261 -20.10 -12.69 1.72
N TRP A 262 -21.42 -12.89 1.72
CA TRP A 262 -22.03 -13.94 2.55
C TRP A 262 -21.63 -15.34 2.08
N GLY A 263 -21.48 -15.56 0.77
CA GLY A 263 -20.96 -16.81 0.22
C GLY A 263 -19.55 -17.12 0.70
N ILE A 264 -18.65 -16.11 0.74
CA ILE A 264 -17.30 -16.26 1.30
C ILE A 264 -17.35 -16.60 2.78
N VAL A 265 -18.19 -15.91 3.57
CA VAL A 265 -18.33 -16.20 5.01
C VAL A 265 -18.83 -17.62 5.24
N ILE A 266 -19.89 -18.03 4.54
CA ILE A 266 -20.44 -19.39 4.63
C ILE A 266 -19.40 -20.42 4.21
N PHE A 267 -18.66 -20.17 3.13
CA PHE A 267 -17.59 -21.04 2.67
C PHE A 267 -16.49 -21.20 3.74
N VAL A 268 -16.03 -20.11 4.35
CA VAL A 268 -14.99 -20.14 5.39
C VAL A 268 -15.49 -20.90 6.62
N LEU A 269 -16.73 -20.66 7.07
CA LEU A 269 -17.31 -21.36 8.21
C LEU A 269 -17.50 -22.86 7.92
N ALA A 270 -18.01 -23.20 6.74
CA ALA A 270 -18.17 -24.59 6.32
C ALA A 270 -16.80 -25.28 6.22
N ALA A 271 -15.83 -24.65 5.56
CA ALA A 271 -14.47 -25.18 5.47
C ALA A 271 -13.87 -25.40 6.86
N HIS A 272 -14.05 -24.47 7.79
CA HIS A 272 -13.57 -24.63 9.17
C HIS A 272 -14.24 -25.80 9.90
N ALA A 273 -15.53 -26.03 9.67
CA ALA A 273 -16.27 -27.13 10.31
C ALA A 273 -15.91 -28.52 9.75
N PHE A 274 -15.56 -28.62 8.46
CA PHE A 274 -15.29 -29.90 7.80
C PHE A 274 -13.80 -30.25 7.71
N MET A 275 -12.90 -29.27 7.75
CA MET A 275 -11.46 -29.50 7.68
C MET A 275 -10.94 -30.03 9.02
N LYS A 276 -10.03 -31.00 8.96
CA LYS A 276 -9.29 -31.48 10.15
C LYS A 276 -8.27 -30.47 10.67
N ALA A 277 -7.75 -29.63 9.78
CA ALA A 277 -6.87 -28.52 10.12
C ALA A 277 -7.68 -27.21 10.13
N PRO A 278 -7.25 -26.19 10.89
CA PRO A 278 -7.91 -24.89 10.84
C PRO A 278 -7.98 -24.29 9.44
N VAL A 279 -8.99 -23.45 9.18
CA VAL A 279 -9.31 -22.96 7.83
C VAL A 279 -8.18 -22.13 7.20
N TRP A 280 -7.34 -21.49 8.01
CA TRP A 280 -6.17 -20.73 7.53
C TRP A 280 -5.11 -21.61 6.86
N PHE A 281 -5.11 -22.94 7.07
CA PHE A 281 -4.25 -23.88 6.34
C PHE A 281 -4.66 -24.09 4.87
N LEU A 282 -5.78 -23.52 4.41
CA LEU A 282 -6.06 -23.39 2.98
C LEU A 282 -4.99 -22.57 2.25
N ILE A 283 -4.33 -21.62 2.94
CA ILE A 283 -3.23 -20.83 2.38
C ILE A 283 -2.05 -21.74 2.01
N ALA A 284 -1.71 -22.70 2.87
CA ALA A 284 -0.67 -23.68 2.59
C ALA A 284 -1.00 -24.50 1.33
N ARG A 285 -2.23 -25.03 1.24
CA ARG A 285 -2.69 -25.81 0.09
C ARG A 285 -2.67 -25.01 -1.21
N LEU A 286 -3.12 -23.76 -1.16
CA LEU A 286 -3.12 -22.88 -2.33
C LEU A 286 -1.69 -22.53 -2.77
N SER A 287 -0.79 -22.31 -1.81
CA SER A 287 0.61 -22.05 -2.08
C SER A 287 1.30 -23.26 -2.73
N ASP A 288 1.02 -24.47 -2.28
CA ASP A 288 1.54 -25.71 -2.86
C ASP A 288 1.16 -25.84 -4.35
N LEU A 289 -0.09 -25.49 -4.70
CA LEU A 289 -0.57 -25.48 -6.10
C LEU A 289 0.16 -24.43 -6.95
N THR A 290 0.61 -23.34 -6.35
CA THR A 290 1.35 -22.26 -7.02
C THR A 290 2.87 -22.40 -6.93
N GLY A 291 3.37 -23.52 -6.40
CA GLY A 291 4.80 -23.83 -6.32
C GLY A 291 5.57 -23.05 -5.26
N GLY A 292 4.98 -22.81 -4.07
CA GLY A 292 5.70 -22.22 -2.94
C GLY A 292 5.31 -22.83 -1.59
N GLY A 293 6.21 -22.76 -0.60
CA GLY A 293 5.94 -23.26 0.76
C GLY A 293 5.02 -22.32 1.56
N GLY A 294 3.71 -22.64 1.62
CA GLY A 294 2.71 -21.83 2.33
C GLY A 294 2.46 -22.24 3.79
N TRP A 295 3.11 -23.29 4.27
CA TRP A 295 2.98 -23.77 5.65
C TRP A 295 3.30 -22.67 6.66
N TYR A 296 4.42 -21.97 6.48
CA TYR A 296 4.88 -20.93 7.41
C TYR A 296 3.83 -19.83 7.63
N ARG A 297 3.16 -19.37 6.57
CA ARG A 297 2.08 -18.37 6.66
C ARG A 297 0.88 -18.86 7.45
N SER A 298 0.54 -20.14 7.30
CA SER A 298 -0.59 -20.75 8.01
C SER A 298 -0.25 -20.97 9.48
N ALA A 299 0.95 -21.49 9.76
CA ALA A 299 1.46 -21.69 11.11
C ALA A 299 1.64 -20.37 11.87
N LEU A 300 2.02 -19.28 11.21
CA LEU A 300 2.09 -17.96 11.83
C LEU A 300 0.71 -17.46 12.30
N ILE A 301 -0.35 -17.67 11.50
CA ILE A 301 -1.72 -17.33 11.91
C ILE A 301 -2.14 -18.21 13.10
N ASP A 302 -1.76 -19.48 13.08
CA ASP A 302 -2.02 -20.43 14.18
C ASP A 302 -1.36 -19.98 15.49
N ALA A 303 -0.09 -19.59 15.42
CA ALA A 303 0.67 -19.08 16.55
C ALA A 303 0.08 -17.75 17.07
N PHE A 304 -0.28 -16.83 16.16
CA PHE A 304 -0.92 -15.56 16.52
C PHE A 304 -2.23 -15.77 17.31
N ILE A 305 -3.04 -16.78 16.94
CA ILE A 305 -4.26 -17.11 17.66
C ILE A 305 -3.96 -17.83 18.98
N THR A 306 -2.98 -18.72 19.00
CA THR A 306 -2.60 -19.49 20.19
C THR A 306 -2.03 -18.59 21.30
N HIS A 307 -1.26 -17.58 20.92
CA HIS A 307 -0.61 -16.63 21.83
C HIS A 307 -1.43 -15.34 22.00
N PHE A 308 -2.76 -15.41 21.88
CA PHE A 308 -3.65 -14.23 21.96
C PHE A 308 -3.46 -13.42 23.24
N ASP A 309 -3.27 -14.10 24.37
CA ASP A 309 -3.05 -13.50 25.69
C ASP A 309 -1.78 -12.64 25.76
N GLU A 310 -0.78 -12.90 24.92
CA GLU A 310 0.49 -12.16 24.89
C GLU A 310 0.38 -10.78 24.22
N TRP A 311 -0.54 -10.60 23.27
CA TRP A 311 -0.55 -9.40 22.41
C TRP A 311 -1.87 -8.63 22.36
N TRP A 312 -3.00 -9.23 22.76
CA TRP A 312 -4.32 -8.64 22.48
C TRP A 312 -4.52 -7.21 22.98
N LEU A 313 -3.90 -6.81 24.11
CA LEU A 313 -4.13 -5.51 24.72
C LEU A 313 -3.32 -4.40 24.06
N TYR A 314 -2.00 -4.57 23.94
CA TYR A 314 -1.08 -3.51 23.50
C TYR A 314 0.01 -4.01 22.53
N GLY A 315 -0.13 -5.22 21.99
CA GLY A 315 0.89 -5.87 21.17
C GLY A 315 1.93 -6.60 22.01
N THR A 316 2.94 -7.16 21.34
CA THR A 316 4.06 -7.86 21.97
C THR A 316 5.36 -7.54 21.26
N GLY A 317 6.43 -7.39 22.03
CA GLY A 317 7.78 -7.18 21.51
C GLY A 317 8.55 -8.47 21.23
N TYR A 318 8.04 -9.61 21.72
CA TYR A 318 8.73 -10.89 21.71
C TYR A 318 7.86 -11.96 21.04
N THR A 319 8.32 -12.46 19.89
CA THR A 319 7.61 -13.47 19.08
C THR A 319 8.53 -14.62 18.65
N ALA A 320 9.77 -14.67 19.15
CA ALA A 320 10.74 -15.69 18.77
C ALA A 320 10.27 -17.12 19.07
N HIS A 321 9.48 -17.33 20.12
CA HIS A 321 8.94 -18.63 20.51
C HIS A 321 7.73 -19.07 19.70
N TRP A 322 7.12 -18.19 18.90
CA TRP A 322 5.92 -18.50 18.12
C TRP A 322 6.19 -19.49 16.99
N MET A 323 7.43 -19.52 16.47
CA MET A 323 7.80 -20.32 15.30
C MET A 323 9.10 -21.09 15.55
N PRO A 324 9.34 -22.20 14.83
CA PRO A 324 10.58 -22.96 14.98
C PRO A 324 11.85 -22.20 14.57
N THR A 325 11.70 -21.11 13.81
CA THR A 325 12.81 -20.30 13.30
C THR A 325 12.54 -18.83 13.56
N GLY A 326 13.41 -18.20 14.36
CA GLY A 326 13.45 -16.75 14.55
C GLY A 326 14.17 -16.01 13.41
N LEU A 327 14.16 -14.68 13.47
CA LEU A 327 14.93 -13.83 12.56
C LEU A 327 16.41 -13.86 12.93
N SER A 328 17.28 -13.99 11.92
CA SER A 328 18.74 -13.94 12.12
C SER A 328 19.23 -12.56 12.58
N ILE A 329 18.49 -11.50 12.23
CA ILE A 329 18.81 -10.11 12.53
C ILE A 329 18.23 -9.63 13.86
N ASP A 330 17.24 -10.34 14.40
CA ASP A 330 16.57 -10.00 15.65
C ASP A 330 16.19 -11.29 16.40
N PRO A 331 16.94 -11.69 17.44
CA PRO A 331 16.71 -12.93 18.17
C PRO A 331 15.39 -12.91 18.97
N THR A 332 14.73 -11.76 19.11
CA THR A 332 13.47 -11.62 19.85
C THR A 332 12.24 -11.82 18.98
N LYS A 333 12.39 -11.88 17.65
CA LYS A 333 11.28 -11.89 16.71
C LYS A 333 11.33 -13.08 15.76
N THR A 334 10.15 -13.57 15.40
CA THR A 334 9.96 -14.41 14.21
C THR A 334 9.66 -13.54 12.97
N ASP A 335 9.78 -14.12 11.78
CA ASP A 335 9.42 -13.43 10.54
C ASP A 335 7.89 -13.25 10.44
N ILE A 336 7.42 -12.01 10.63
CA ILE A 336 5.99 -11.68 10.57
C ILE A 336 5.59 -11.42 9.11
N VAL A 337 5.31 -12.49 8.37
CA VAL A 337 4.91 -12.44 6.93
C VAL A 337 3.39 -12.31 6.72
N ASN A 338 2.72 -11.52 7.55
CA ASN A 338 1.29 -11.23 7.43
C ASN A 338 0.99 -9.88 8.08
N GLN A 339 0.45 -8.93 7.29
CA GLN A 339 0.16 -7.58 7.78
C GLN A 339 -0.80 -7.59 8.96
N PHE A 340 -1.87 -8.39 8.92
CA PHE A 340 -2.85 -8.43 10.01
C PHE A 340 -2.25 -8.95 11.32
N VAL A 341 -1.33 -9.93 11.23
CA VAL A 341 -0.55 -10.38 12.38
C VAL A 341 0.36 -9.26 12.85
N ALA A 342 1.02 -8.54 11.93
CA ALA A 342 1.89 -7.41 12.27
C ALA A 342 1.13 -6.30 13.02
N GLU A 343 -0.07 -5.93 12.59
CA GLU A 343 -0.92 -4.94 13.30
C GLU A 343 -1.19 -5.39 14.75
N GLY A 344 -1.56 -6.66 14.95
CA GLY A 344 -1.81 -7.21 16.28
C GLY A 344 -0.55 -7.26 17.15
N VAL A 345 0.59 -7.65 16.59
CA VAL A 345 1.88 -7.65 17.28
C VAL A 345 2.31 -6.22 17.64
N ASN A 346 2.00 -5.23 16.82
CA ASN A 346 2.46 -3.85 17.02
C ASN A 346 1.68 -3.06 18.06
N GLY A 347 0.36 -3.21 18.12
CA GLY A 347 -0.51 -2.41 19.01
C GLY A 347 -1.81 -3.10 19.35
N GLY A 348 -1.80 -4.44 19.34
CA GLY A 348 -2.87 -5.26 19.87
C GLY A 348 -4.13 -5.30 19.01
N LEU A 349 -5.21 -5.78 19.62
CA LEU A 349 -6.50 -5.93 18.98
C LEU A 349 -7.08 -4.58 18.53
N LEU A 350 -6.77 -3.49 19.23
CA LEU A 350 -7.22 -2.15 18.87
C LEU A 350 -6.60 -1.68 17.54
N GLU A 351 -5.28 -1.80 17.38
CA GLU A 351 -4.59 -1.46 16.13
C GLU A 351 -5.11 -2.29 14.96
N LEU A 352 -5.18 -3.61 15.14
CA LEU A 352 -5.73 -4.54 14.15
C LEU A 352 -7.15 -4.17 13.74
N SER A 353 -8.00 -3.83 14.71
CA SER A 353 -9.39 -3.44 14.45
C SER A 353 -9.49 -2.14 13.66
N LEU A 354 -8.67 -1.14 13.98
CA LEU A 354 -8.62 0.12 13.24
C LEU A 354 -8.14 -0.09 11.80
N PHE A 355 -7.12 -0.92 11.60
CA PHE A 355 -6.60 -1.26 10.27
C PHE A 355 -7.65 -1.99 9.41
N ILE A 356 -8.33 -2.99 9.97
CA ILE A 356 -9.45 -3.67 9.29
C ILE A 356 -10.57 -2.69 8.98
N TRP A 357 -10.90 -1.78 9.92
CA TRP A 357 -11.98 -0.82 9.72
C TRP A 357 -11.66 0.18 8.60
N LEU A 358 -10.39 0.59 8.46
CA LEU A 358 -9.91 1.40 7.34
C LEU A 358 -10.13 0.67 6.00
N ILE A 359 -9.78 -0.61 5.91
CA ILE A 359 -10.00 -1.43 4.69
C ILE A 359 -11.50 -1.55 4.38
N VAL A 360 -12.34 -1.79 5.39
CA VAL A 360 -13.79 -1.86 5.24
C VAL A 360 -14.35 -0.56 4.69
N HIS A 361 -13.88 0.58 5.20
CA HIS A 361 -14.25 1.90 4.69
C HIS A 361 -13.82 2.10 3.23
N CYS A 362 -12.62 1.64 2.86
CA CYS A 362 -12.16 1.68 1.47
C CYS A 362 -13.13 0.94 0.55
N PHE A 363 -13.47 -0.32 0.86
CA PHE A 363 -14.44 -1.10 0.06
C PHE A 363 -15.84 -0.49 0.06
N ARG A 364 -16.29 0.08 1.18
CA ARG A 364 -17.60 0.72 1.29
C ARG A 364 -17.69 1.93 0.36
N THR A 365 -16.74 2.85 0.45
CA THR A 365 -16.72 4.07 -0.37
C THR A 365 -16.60 3.74 -1.85
N THR A 366 -15.72 2.81 -2.23
CA THR A 366 -15.63 2.34 -3.62
C THR A 366 -16.94 1.71 -4.08
N GLY A 367 -17.55 0.82 -3.28
CA GLY A 367 -18.79 0.14 -3.65
C GLY A 367 -20.02 1.07 -3.74
N GLU A 368 -20.08 2.10 -2.89
CA GLU A 368 -21.08 3.18 -2.99
C GLU A 368 -20.86 4.01 -4.27
N ALA A 369 -19.62 4.40 -4.56
CA ALA A 369 -19.28 5.20 -5.74
C ALA A 369 -19.54 4.45 -7.06
N VAL A 370 -19.17 3.16 -7.17
CA VAL A 370 -19.43 2.34 -8.38
C VAL A 370 -20.92 2.22 -8.70
N ARG A 371 -21.80 2.26 -7.69
CA ARG A 371 -23.26 2.16 -7.88
C ARG A 371 -23.93 3.49 -8.19
N SER A 372 -23.19 4.60 -8.13
CA SER A 372 -23.75 5.94 -8.36
C SER A 372 -23.78 6.26 -9.86
N GLU A 373 -24.77 5.71 -10.55
CA GLU A 373 -24.95 5.93 -12.00
C GLU A 373 -25.25 7.39 -12.37
N VAL A 374 -25.82 8.15 -11.42
CA VAL A 374 -26.06 9.60 -11.57
C VAL A 374 -24.75 10.39 -11.58
N ARG A 375 -23.75 9.95 -10.81
CA ARG A 375 -22.49 10.69 -10.60
C ARG A 375 -21.41 10.30 -11.61
N TYR A 376 -21.40 9.04 -12.02
CA TYR A 376 -20.31 8.46 -12.81
C TYR A 376 -20.84 7.69 -14.03
N SER A 377 -20.26 7.99 -15.18
CA SER A 377 -20.42 7.25 -16.43
C SER A 377 -19.84 5.82 -16.32
N PHE A 378 -20.17 4.96 -17.29
CA PHE A 378 -19.66 3.58 -17.29
C PHE A 378 -18.12 3.47 -17.21
N PRO A 379 -17.33 4.21 -18.01
CA PRO A 379 -15.87 4.15 -17.93
C PRO A 379 -15.33 4.61 -16.57
N GLU A 380 -15.95 5.63 -15.96
CA GLU A 380 -15.62 6.10 -14.61
C GLU A 380 -15.95 5.03 -13.55
N GLN A 381 -17.14 4.43 -13.61
CA GLN A 381 -17.51 3.36 -12.68
C GLN A 381 -16.56 2.17 -12.77
N PHE A 382 -16.10 1.81 -13.98
CA PHE A 382 -15.12 0.74 -14.16
C PHE A 382 -13.75 1.13 -13.59
N MET A 383 -13.32 2.38 -13.77
CA MET A 383 -12.11 2.91 -13.13
C MET A 383 -12.22 2.83 -11.60
N ILE A 384 -13.37 3.20 -11.03
CA ILE A 384 -13.61 3.09 -9.58
C ILE A 384 -13.62 1.62 -9.13
N TRP A 385 -14.23 0.71 -9.90
CA TRP A 385 -14.18 -0.73 -9.64
C TRP A 385 -12.75 -1.25 -9.61
N SER A 386 -11.90 -0.74 -10.50
CA SER A 386 -10.48 -1.09 -10.53
C SER A 386 -9.73 -0.65 -9.26
N LEU A 387 -10.09 0.49 -8.64
CA LEU A 387 -9.58 0.87 -7.32
C LEU A 387 -9.96 -0.18 -6.26
N GLY A 388 -11.20 -0.69 -6.33
CA GLY A 388 -11.69 -1.79 -5.50
C GLY A 388 -10.87 -3.07 -5.67
N CYS A 389 -10.55 -3.42 -6.91
CA CYS A 389 -9.69 -4.56 -7.23
C CYS A 389 -8.24 -4.34 -6.76
N THR A 390 -7.73 -3.11 -6.76
CA THR A 390 -6.42 -2.78 -6.17
C THR A 390 -6.42 -2.98 -4.66
N ILE A 391 -7.46 -2.53 -3.92
CA ILE A 391 -7.60 -2.84 -2.48
C ILE A 391 -7.61 -4.35 -2.26
N LEU A 392 -8.39 -5.09 -3.07
CA LEU A 392 -8.44 -6.55 -2.98
C LEU A 392 -7.04 -7.18 -3.18
N SER A 393 -6.26 -6.70 -4.15
CA SER A 393 -4.88 -7.15 -4.39
C SER A 393 -3.96 -6.87 -3.20
N HIS A 394 -4.11 -5.71 -2.54
CA HIS A 394 -3.41 -5.40 -1.29
C HIS A 394 -3.81 -6.34 -0.16
N VAL A 395 -5.12 -6.58 0.06
CA VAL A 395 -5.62 -7.50 1.10
C VAL A 395 -5.10 -8.92 0.91
N VAL A 396 -5.05 -9.42 -0.33
CA VAL A 396 -4.45 -10.74 -0.61
C VAL A 396 -2.95 -10.73 -0.35
N SER A 397 -2.25 -9.64 -0.71
CA SER A 397 -0.83 -9.49 -0.43
C SER A 397 -0.55 -9.45 1.08
N PHE A 398 -1.40 -8.80 1.88
CA PHE A 398 -1.31 -8.73 3.34
C PHE A 398 -1.36 -10.11 4.01
N LEU A 399 -1.96 -11.12 3.38
CA LEU A 399 -1.92 -12.51 3.88
C LEU A 399 -0.57 -13.21 3.62
N SER A 400 0.30 -12.61 2.81
CA SER A 400 1.55 -13.22 2.36
C SER A 400 2.81 -12.43 2.72
N VAL A 401 2.67 -11.18 3.16
CA VAL A 401 3.78 -10.29 3.52
C VAL A 401 3.27 -9.13 4.38
N SER A 402 4.14 -8.62 5.27
CA SER A 402 3.95 -7.33 5.93
C SER A 402 4.65 -6.23 5.15
N TYR A 403 4.10 -5.02 5.12
CA TYR A 403 4.62 -3.89 4.37
C TYR A 403 5.62 -3.12 5.24
N PHE A 404 6.88 -3.13 4.84
CA PHE A 404 7.97 -2.47 5.56
C PHE A 404 8.87 -1.60 4.68
N ASP A 405 8.65 -1.59 3.36
CA ASP A 405 9.43 -0.80 2.41
C ASP A 405 8.57 0.26 1.68
N GLN A 406 9.05 0.79 0.54
CA GLN A 406 8.41 1.87 -0.20
C GLN A 406 7.03 1.50 -0.77
N ILE A 407 6.64 0.23 -0.71
CA ILE A 407 5.28 -0.21 -1.03
C ILE A 407 4.21 0.59 -0.27
N VAL A 408 4.54 1.10 0.92
CA VAL A 408 3.63 1.91 1.75
C VAL A 408 3.17 3.18 1.02
N ILE A 409 3.98 3.73 0.10
CA ILE A 409 3.59 4.89 -0.72
C ILE A 409 2.37 4.55 -1.57
N PHE A 410 2.38 3.37 -2.19
CA PHE A 410 1.30 2.92 -3.07
C PHE A 410 0.06 2.50 -2.28
N TRP A 411 0.25 1.97 -1.07
CA TRP A 411 -0.86 1.72 -0.14
C TRP A 411 -1.57 3.02 0.28
N PHE A 412 -0.83 4.05 0.69
CA PHE A 412 -1.45 5.34 1.03
C PHE A 412 -1.98 6.08 -0.20
N MET A 413 -1.37 5.87 -1.38
CA MET A 413 -1.87 6.40 -2.65
C MET A 413 -3.27 5.87 -2.96
N ILE A 414 -3.51 4.54 -2.84
CA ILE A 414 -4.83 3.99 -3.13
C ILE A 414 -5.88 4.51 -2.12
N ILE A 415 -5.53 4.63 -0.84
CA ILE A 415 -6.45 5.22 0.16
C ILE A 415 -6.78 6.67 -0.21
N ALA A 416 -5.78 7.48 -0.55
CA ALA A 416 -5.98 8.87 -0.95
C ALA A 416 -6.87 9.01 -2.20
N MET A 417 -6.67 8.14 -3.21
CA MET A 417 -7.54 8.07 -4.39
C MET A 417 -9.00 7.76 -4.04
N ILE A 418 -9.23 6.86 -3.08
CA ILE A 418 -10.58 6.51 -2.63
C ILE A 418 -11.23 7.64 -1.84
N VAL A 419 -10.45 8.35 -1.02
CA VAL A 419 -10.90 9.55 -0.30
C VAL A 419 -11.35 10.64 -1.28
N ALA A 420 -10.68 10.79 -2.41
CA ALA A 420 -11.08 11.75 -3.45
C ALA A 420 -12.48 11.46 -4.04
N LEU A 421 -12.95 10.20 -4.00
CA LEU A 421 -14.30 9.82 -4.43
C LEU A 421 -15.41 10.41 -3.56
N LEU A 422 -15.09 10.84 -2.33
CA LEU A 422 -16.06 11.53 -1.46
C LEU A 422 -16.48 12.88 -2.07
N HIS A 423 -15.57 13.58 -2.76
CA HIS A 423 -15.83 14.91 -3.35
C HIS A 423 -16.49 14.85 -4.73
N GLY A 424 -16.31 13.77 -5.49
CA GLY A 424 -17.08 13.48 -6.71
C GLY A 424 -16.64 14.14 -7.99
N SER A 425 -17.14 13.61 -9.11
CA SER A 425 -17.05 14.29 -10.40
C SER A 425 -17.97 15.52 -10.40
N LYS A 426 -17.41 16.69 -10.74
CA LYS A 426 -18.14 17.97 -10.81
C LYS A 426 -19.04 18.07 -12.06
N GLU A 427 -18.89 17.17 -13.03
CA GLU A 427 -19.48 17.34 -14.36
C GLU A 427 -20.95 16.91 -14.49
N ASN A 428 -21.52 16.20 -13.51
CA ASN A 428 -22.88 15.62 -13.63
C ASN A 428 -23.91 16.09 -12.58
N LEU A 429 -23.60 17.10 -11.76
CA LEU A 429 -24.61 17.65 -10.87
C LEU A 429 -25.56 18.55 -11.69
N PRO A 430 -26.87 18.28 -11.74
CA PRO A 430 -27.81 19.21 -12.35
C PRO A 430 -27.69 20.57 -11.66
N GLU A 431 -27.63 21.66 -12.45
CA GLU A 431 -27.43 23.06 -11.99
C GLU A 431 -28.39 23.51 -10.86
N ASN A 432 -29.46 22.76 -10.61
CA ASN A 432 -30.44 23.06 -9.57
C ASN A 432 -30.02 22.68 -8.14
N GLU A 433 -29.05 21.79 -7.92
CA GLU A 433 -28.61 21.43 -6.55
C GLU A 433 -27.50 22.35 -6.00
N VAL A 434 -26.80 23.10 -6.86
CA VAL A 434 -25.73 24.02 -6.42
C VAL A 434 -26.31 25.28 -5.76
N ARG A 435 -27.58 25.63 -6.01
CA ARG A 435 -28.21 26.83 -5.44
C ARG A 435 -28.67 26.67 -3.98
N ASP A 436 -28.98 25.45 -3.52
CA ASP A 436 -29.56 25.26 -2.18
C ASP A 436 -28.54 25.27 -1.02
N THR A 437 -27.24 25.32 -1.31
CA THR A 437 -26.21 25.42 -0.26
C THR A 437 -25.68 26.85 -0.03
N GLN A 438 -26.17 27.86 -0.75
CA GLN A 438 -25.71 29.25 -0.61
C GLN A 438 -26.79 30.31 -0.35
N GLY A 439 -28.07 29.95 -0.16
CA GLY A 439 -29.14 30.95 -0.03
C GLY A 439 -30.13 30.71 1.09
N SER A 440 -29.84 31.16 2.32
CA SER A 440 -30.87 31.65 3.26
C SER A 440 -30.26 32.26 4.52
N VAL A 441 -29.77 33.49 4.41
CA VAL A 441 -29.80 34.45 5.53
C VAL A 441 -30.54 35.67 5.01
N GLN A 442 -31.87 35.64 5.09
CA GLN A 442 -32.68 36.86 5.04
C GLN A 442 -32.85 37.36 6.47
N TYR A 443 -32.31 38.55 6.72
CA TYR A 443 -32.64 39.37 7.87
C TYR A 443 -34.09 39.83 7.74
N THR A 444 -34.94 39.50 8.71
CA THR A 444 -36.23 40.15 8.90
C THR A 444 -36.07 41.26 9.93
N THR A 445 -36.19 42.50 9.46
CA THR A 445 -36.53 43.67 10.27
C THR A 445 -38.04 43.70 10.50
N SER A 446 -38.46 43.76 11.77
CA SER A 446 -39.70 44.39 12.23
C SER A 446 -39.57 44.74 13.70
#